data_AF-A0A2D8FSJ3-F1
#
_entry.id   AF-A0A2D8FSJ3-F1
#
_cell.length_a   1.000
_cell.length_b   1.000
_cell.length_c   1.000
_cell.angle_alpha   90.00
_cell.angle_beta   90.00
_cell.angle_gamma   90.00
#
_symmetry.space_group_name_H-M   'P 1'
#
loop_
_entity.id
_entity.type
_entity.pdbx_description
1 polymer ?
#
loop_
_entity_poly.entity_id
_entity_poly.type
_entity_poly.pdbx_seq_one_letter_code
_entity_poly.pdbx_strand_id
1 'polypeptide(L)'
;MTGYDVFAIVVILFSAAAGWVRGGVREIITLLSALLAALIALVTLPWTAMLGRALVNPDWAGTILAAIVTFMVVYFGIRIFGSFLSKQAQAHPQLGGIDRFIGVFVGAGRALVLLGAVHLVIVAAMPGERTPKWLTQAALYKVSAVGARAIQIVLPGIGRGADAITPVVDSSVRKGFSNDEALPRTQSETNSPREAAP
;
A
#
# COMPACT_ATOMS: atom_id res chain seq x y z
N MET A 1 2.14 20.17 23.20
CA MET A 1 1.58 19.11 22.33
C MET A 1 1.55 19.66 20.92
N THR A 2 2.11 18.94 19.95
CA THR A 2 2.16 19.35 18.55
C THR A 2 0.89 18.89 17.80
N GLY A 3 0.67 19.36 16.58
CA GLY A 3 -0.44 18.86 15.74
C GLY A 3 -0.37 17.35 15.48
N TYR A 4 0.84 16.79 15.49
CA TYR A 4 1.04 15.35 15.40
C TYR A 4 0.50 14.59 16.61
N ASP A 5 0.66 15.14 17.82
CA ASP A 5 0.12 14.51 19.03
C ASP A 5 -1.40 14.40 18.96
N VAL A 6 -2.08 15.46 18.51
CA VAL A 6 -3.55 15.46 18.35
C VAL A 6 -3.97 14.41 17.32
N PHE A 7 -3.32 14.38 16.15
CA PHE A 7 -3.56 13.37 15.13
C PHE A 7 -3.37 11.95 15.69
N ALA A 8 -2.25 11.70 16.38
CA ALA A 8 -1.93 10.40 16.93
C ALA A 8 -2.95 9.94 17.98
N ILE A 9 -3.36 10.84 18.88
CA ILE A 9 -4.40 10.56 19.88
C ILE A 9 -5.72 10.20 19.19
N VAL A 10 -6.14 10.97 18.19
CA VAL A 10 -7.38 10.70 17.42
C VAL A 10 -7.31 9.31 16.78
N VAL A 11 -6.21 8.97 16.09
CA VAL A 11 -6.04 7.66 15.45
C VAL A 11 -6.09 6.52 16.47
N ILE A 12 -5.40 6.67 17.62
CA ILE A 12 -5.39 5.66 18.68
C ILE A 12 -6.79 5.47 19.26
N LEU A 13 -7.48 6.56 19.60
CA LEU A 13 -8.82 6.51 20.20
C LEU A 13 -9.84 5.90 19.24
N PHE A 14 -9.90 6.34 17.98
CA PHE A 14 -10.83 5.77 17.00
C PHE A 14 -10.55 4.30 16.72
N SER A 15 -9.28 3.91 16.66
CA SER A 15 -8.91 2.52 16.40
C SER A 15 -9.23 1.61 17.58
N ALA A 16 -8.93 2.06 18.80
CA ALA A 16 -9.29 1.36 20.04
C ALA A 16 -10.82 1.26 20.21
N ALA A 17 -11.55 2.34 19.96
CA ALA A 17 -13.01 2.36 20.03
C ALA A 17 -13.65 1.43 18.98
N ALA A 18 -13.13 1.43 17.75
CA ALA A 18 -13.58 0.49 16.71
C ALA A 18 -13.35 -0.97 17.14
N GLY A 19 -12.20 -1.26 17.75
CA GLY A 19 -11.88 -2.57 18.32
C GLY A 19 -12.81 -2.97 19.47
N TRP A 20 -13.15 -2.03 20.34
CA TRP A 20 -14.15 -2.24 21.40
C TRP A 20 -15.54 -2.57 20.85
N VAL A 21 -16.01 -1.84 19.84
CA VAL A 21 -17.34 -2.04 19.25
C VAL A 21 -17.41 -3.38 18.50
N ARG A 22 -16.36 -3.71 17.74
CA ARG A 22 -16.31 -4.94 16.95
C ARG A 22 -16.00 -6.17 17.78
N GLY A 23 -15.19 -6.06 18.83
CA GLY A 23 -14.66 -7.20 19.58
C GLY A 23 -13.40 -7.79 18.94
N GLY A 24 -12.57 -8.40 19.77
CA GLY A 24 -11.24 -8.91 19.45
C GLY A 24 -11.24 -10.08 18.48
N VAL A 25 -12.13 -11.06 18.67
CA VAL A 25 -12.22 -12.22 17.78
C VAL A 25 -12.52 -11.78 16.34
N ARG A 26 -13.49 -10.86 16.16
CA ARG A 26 -13.81 -10.34 14.82
C ARG A 26 -12.66 -9.54 14.22
N GLU A 27 -11.96 -8.74 15.01
CA GLU A 27 -10.81 -7.98 14.51
C GLU A 27 -9.62 -8.90 14.16
N ILE A 28 -9.35 -9.95 14.96
CA ILE A 28 -8.31 -10.96 14.67
C ILE A 28 -8.65 -11.74 13.40
N ILE A 29 -9.89 -12.21 13.24
CA ILE A 29 -10.32 -12.89 12.01
C ILE A 29 -10.14 -11.97 10.80
N THR A 30 -10.48 -10.68 10.95
CA THR A 30 -10.31 -9.68 9.90
C THR A 30 -8.84 -9.51 9.52
N LEU A 31 -7.96 -9.36 10.51
CA LEU A 31 -6.51 -9.22 10.29
C LEU A 31 -5.90 -10.48 9.69
N LEU A 32 -6.28 -11.66 10.17
CA LEU A 32 -5.78 -12.93 9.66
C LEU A 32 -6.25 -13.17 8.22
N SER A 33 -7.50 -12.83 7.91
CA SER A 33 -8.05 -12.88 6.55
C SER A 33 -7.31 -11.93 5.62
N ALA A 34 -7.01 -10.71 6.08
CA ALA A 34 -6.22 -9.74 5.32
C ALA A 34 -4.78 -10.25 5.10
N LEU A 35 -4.12 -10.79 6.13
CA LEU A 35 -2.78 -11.33 6.01
C LEU A 35 -2.73 -12.49 5.00
N LEU A 36 -3.66 -13.44 5.12
CA LEU A 36 -3.74 -14.58 4.22
C LEU A 36 -4.04 -14.13 2.78
N ALA A 37 -4.96 -13.18 2.60
CA ALA A 37 -5.24 -12.61 1.28
C ALA A 37 -4.03 -11.91 0.67
N ALA A 38 -3.24 -11.19 1.48
CA ALA A 38 -2.01 -10.54 1.02
C ALA A 38 -0.96 -11.57 0.57
N LEU A 39 -0.79 -12.66 1.32
CA LEU A 39 0.11 -13.75 0.95
C LEU A 39 -0.32 -14.42 -0.36
N ILE A 40 -1.60 -14.75 -0.50
CA ILE A 40 -2.15 -15.35 -1.72
C ILE A 40 -1.99 -14.37 -2.91
N ALA A 41 -2.30 -13.09 -2.72
CA ALA A 41 -2.13 -12.08 -3.76
C ALA A 41 -0.67 -11.96 -4.21
N LEU A 42 0.28 -12.02 -3.27
CA LEU A 42 1.71 -11.96 -3.60
C LEU A 42 2.18 -13.22 -4.35
N VAL A 43 1.76 -14.41 -3.91
CA VAL A 43 2.11 -15.68 -4.57
C VAL A 43 1.51 -15.74 -5.98
N THR A 44 0.29 -15.25 -6.15
CA THR A 44 -0.42 -15.27 -7.45
C THR A 44 -0.06 -14.10 -8.37
N LEU A 45 0.68 -13.11 -7.86
CA LEU A 45 1.04 -11.88 -8.56
C LEU A 45 1.68 -12.10 -9.94
N PRO A 46 2.60 -13.07 -10.15
CA PRO A 46 3.21 -13.27 -11.47
C PRO A 46 2.18 -13.57 -12.58
N TRP A 47 1.11 -14.28 -12.24
CA TRP A 47 0.02 -14.59 -13.17
C TRP A 47 -0.98 -13.43 -13.30
N THR A 48 -1.38 -12.82 -12.18
CA THR A 48 -2.39 -11.75 -12.20
C THR A 48 -1.84 -10.44 -12.76
N ALA A 49 -0.54 -10.17 -12.61
CA ALA A 49 0.13 -9.01 -13.17
C ALA A 49 0.11 -9.01 -14.71
N MET A 50 0.16 -10.18 -15.36
CA MET A 50 0.07 -10.28 -16.82
C MET A 50 -1.27 -9.70 -17.31
N LEU A 51 -2.37 -10.06 -16.65
CA LEU A 51 -3.70 -9.52 -16.96
C LEU A 51 -3.80 -8.03 -16.64
N GLY A 52 -3.25 -7.60 -15.49
CA GLY A 52 -3.25 -6.20 -15.09
C GLY A 52 -2.52 -5.29 -16.06
N ARG A 53 -1.35 -5.70 -16.55
CA ARG A 53 -0.55 -4.97 -17.55
C ARG A 53 -1.26 -4.87 -18.90
N ALA A 54 -1.99 -5.91 -19.30
CA ALA A 54 -2.78 -5.88 -20.54
C ALA A 54 -3.95 -4.89 -20.49
N LEU A 55 -4.48 -4.58 -19.30
CA LEU A 55 -5.64 -3.72 -19.10
C LEU A 55 -5.27 -2.26 -18.80
N VAL A 56 -4.13 -2.00 -18.16
CA VAL A 56 -3.76 -0.67 -17.66
C VAL A 56 -2.33 -0.31 -18.06
N ASN A 57 -2.22 0.79 -18.79
CA ASN A 57 -0.95 1.46 -19.07
C ASN A 57 -0.71 2.56 -18.03
N PRO A 58 0.51 2.70 -17.49
CA PRO A 58 1.72 1.90 -17.73
C PRO A 58 1.76 0.58 -16.94
N ASP A 59 2.61 -0.36 -17.35
CA ASP A 59 2.72 -1.71 -16.78
C ASP A 59 2.89 -1.78 -15.26
N TRP A 60 3.62 -0.83 -14.66
CA TRP A 60 3.80 -0.78 -13.22
C TRP A 60 2.47 -0.51 -12.51
N ALA A 61 1.63 0.36 -13.09
CA ALA A 61 0.29 0.66 -12.57
C ALA A 61 -0.63 -0.56 -12.75
N GLY A 62 -0.54 -1.26 -13.89
CA GLY A 62 -1.25 -2.51 -14.11
C GLY A 62 -0.87 -3.61 -13.13
N THR A 63 0.41 -3.71 -12.76
CA THR A 63 0.91 -4.67 -11.76
C THR A 63 0.37 -4.36 -10.36
N ILE A 64 0.42 -3.09 -9.96
CA ILE A 64 -0.14 -2.65 -8.66
C ILE A 64 -1.64 -2.90 -8.61
N LEU A 65 -2.37 -2.56 -9.69
CA LEU A 65 -3.80 -2.79 -9.76
C LEU A 65 -4.12 -4.28 -9.66
N ALA A 66 -3.40 -5.14 -10.38
CA ALA A 66 -3.56 -6.59 -10.27
C ALA A 66 -3.38 -7.10 -8.84
N ALA A 67 -2.34 -6.62 -8.14
CA ALA A 67 -2.11 -6.97 -6.73
C ALA A 67 -3.30 -6.55 -5.84
N ILE A 68 -3.77 -5.31 -5.99
CA ILE A 68 -4.89 -4.76 -5.21
C ILE A 68 -6.18 -5.52 -5.48
N VAL A 69 -6.52 -5.73 -6.76
CA VAL A 69 -7.74 -6.43 -7.16
C VAL A 69 -7.71 -7.87 -6.66
N THR A 70 -6.60 -8.58 -6.85
CA THR A 70 -6.43 -9.96 -6.35
C THR A 70 -6.58 -10.03 -4.84
N PHE A 71 -5.91 -9.13 -4.11
CA PHE A 71 -6.06 -9.01 -2.67
C PHE A 71 -7.51 -8.80 -2.27
N MET A 72 -8.22 -7.85 -2.89
CA MET A 72 -9.62 -7.56 -2.55
C MET A 72 -10.52 -8.77 -2.81
N VAL A 73 -10.40 -9.40 -3.98
CA VAL A 73 -11.19 -10.59 -4.34
C VAL A 73 -10.99 -11.71 -3.33
N VAL A 74 -9.73 -12.03 -2.99
CA VAL A 74 -9.41 -13.09 -2.04
C VAL A 74 -9.88 -12.71 -0.62
N TYR A 75 -9.62 -11.49 -0.18
CA TYR A 75 -10.01 -11.00 1.14
C TYR A 75 -11.52 -11.05 1.35
N PHE A 76 -12.30 -10.49 0.41
CA PHE A 76 -13.75 -10.53 0.49
C PHE A 76 -14.28 -11.95 0.34
N GLY A 77 -13.67 -12.79 -0.51
CA GLY A 77 -13.96 -14.21 -0.59
C GLY A 77 -13.86 -14.88 0.79
N ILE A 78 -12.68 -14.82 1.42
CA ILE A 78 -12.45 -15.39 2.76
C ILE A 78 -13.47 -14.87 3.77
N ARG A 79 -13.72 -13.55 3.78
CA ARG A 79 -14.64 -12.91 4.73
C ARG A 79 -16.09 -13.32 4.53
N ILE A 80 -16.53 -13.47 3.28
CA ILE A 80 -17.86 -13.94 2.93
C ILE A 80 -18.02 -15.40 3.38
N PHE A 81 -17.10 -16.29 3.01
CA PHE A 81 -17.11 -17.69 3.46
C PHE A 81 -17.09 -17.82 4.99
N GLY A 82 -16.22 -17.07 5.68
CA GLY A 82 -16.16 -17.06 7.13
C GLY A 82 -17.46 -16.56 7.79
N SER A 83 -18.14 -15.60 7.17
CA SER A 83 -19.43 -15.10 7.67
C SER A 83 -20.57 -16.10 7.49
N PHE A 84 -20.56 -16.91 6.43
CA PHE A 84 -21.54 -17.98 6.24
C PHE A 84 -21.39 -19.09 7.27
N LEU A 85 -20.14 -19.47 7.60
CA LEU A 85 -19.86 -20.48 8.62
C LEU A 85 -20.18 -20.00 10.05
N SER A 86 -19.98 -18.71 10.32
CA SER A 86 -20.23 -18.10 11.62
C SER A 86 -21.72 -17.97 11.97
N LYS A 87 -22.64 -17.97 10.99
CA LYS A 87 -24.09 -17.88 11.24
C LYS A 87 -24.65 -19.10 12.00
N GLN A 88 -23.98 -20.25 11.93
CA GLN A 88 -24.38 -21.46 12.69
C GLN A 88 -23.88 -21.48 14.14
N ALA A 89 -22.91 -20.63 14.50
CA ALA A 89 -22.26 -20.65 15.80
C ALA A 89 -22.78 -19.60 16.80
N GLN A 90 -23.82 -18.82 16.45
CA GLN A 90 -24.40 -17.82 17.34
C GLN A 90 -25.37 -18.44 18.35
N ALA A 91 -24.81 -19.16 19.31
CA ALA A 91 -25.40 -19.31 20.62
C ALA A 91 -24.27 -18.95 21.60
N HIS A 92 -24.49 -17.95 22.46
CA HIS A 92 -23.83 -17.68 23.76
C HIS A 92 -23.39 -16.21 23.91
N PRO A 93 -24.28 -15.33 24.41
CA PRO A 93 -24.01 -13.91 24.68
C PRO A 93 -23.05 -13.62 25.86
N GLN A 94 -22.47 -14.63 26.52
CA GLN A 94 -21.98 -14.48 27.89
C GLN A 94 -20.47 -14.19 28.05
N LEU A 95 -19.70 -14.00 26.97
CA LEU A 95 -18.25 -13.71 27.03
C LEU A 95 -17.83 -12.34 26.45
N GLY A 96 -18.76 -11.39 26.34
CA GLY A 96 -18.55 -10.13 25.61
C GLY A 96 -17.51 -9.17 26.20
N GLY A 97 -17.21 -9.24 27.51
CA GLY A 97 -16.27 -8.31 28.15
C GLY A 97 -14.81 -8.50 27.70
N ILE A 98 -14.30 -9.73 27.81
CA ILE A 98 -12.91 -10.08 27.46
C ILE A 98 -12.67 -9.89 25.95
N ASP A 99 -13.64 -10.28 25.12
CA ASP A 99 -13.57 -10.07 23.66
C ASP A 99 -13.38 -8.59 23.31
N ARG A 100 -14.11 -7.68 23.95
CA ARG A 100 -13.97 -6.23 23.73
C ARG A 100 -12.62 -5.68 24.18
N PHE A 101 -12.09 -6.17 25.31
CA PHE A 101 -10.74 -5.79 25.76
C PHE A 101 -9.66 -6.21 24.76
N ILE A 102 -9.71 -7.47 24.27
CA ILE A 102 -8.81 -7.93 23.20
C ILE A 102 -8.95 -7.02 21.97
N GLY A 103 -10.19 -6.66 21.61
CA GLY A 103 -10.47 -5.74 20.52
C GLY A 103 -9.77 -4.38 20.67
N VAL A 104 -9.74 -3.81 21.87
CA VAL A 104 -9.01 -2.57 22.15
C VAL A 104 -7.52 -2.73 21.90
N PHE A 105 -6.89 -3.82 22.37
CA PHE A 105 -5.46 -4.07 22.13
C PHE A 105 -5.13 -4.25 20.65
N VAL A 106 -5.96 -5.01 19.93
CA VAL A 106 -5.82 -5.19 18.48
C VAL A 106 -5.98 -3.84 17.77
N GLY A 107 -6.98 -3.04 18.16
CA GLY A 107 -7.19 -1.69 17.67
C GLY A 107 -6.01 -0.76 17.94
N ALA A 108 -5.38 -0.85 19.11
CA ALA A 108 -4.19 -0.09 19.47
C ALA A 108 -2.97 -0.51 18.63
N GLY A 109 -2.77 -1.82 18.42
CA GLY A 109 -1.74 -2.35 17.52
C GLY A 109 -1.93 -1.85 16.08
N ARG A 110 -3.18 -1.80 15.59
CA ARG A 110 -3.49 -1.22 14.28
C ARG A 110 -3.16 0.27 14.22
N ALA A 111 -3.49 1.03 15.26
CA ALA A 111 -3.11 2.45 15.33
C ALA A 111 -1.59 2.63 15.31
N LEU A 112 -0.84 1.78 16.03
CA LEU A 112 0.63 1.79 16.02
C LEU A 112 1.18 1.61 14.61
N VAL A 113 0.65 0.65 13.84
CA VAL A 113 1.03 0.45 12.44
C VAL A 113 0.70 1.67 11.58
N LEU A 114 -0.50 2.24 11.72
CA LEU A 114 -0.90 3.44 10.96
C LEU A 114 0.01 4.64 11.25
N LEU A 115 0.32 4.89 12.54
CA LEU A 115 1.22 5.96 12.95
C LEU A 115 2.65 5.72 12.46
N GLY A 116 3.10 4.46 12.49
CA GLY A 116 4.38 4.05 11.93
C GLY A 116 4.48 4.29 10.43
N ALA A 117 3.43 3.97 9.68
CA ALA A 117 3.38 4.21 8.24
C ALA A 117 3.47 5.72 7.92
N VAL A 118 2.68 6.55 8.62
CA VAL A 118 2.75 8.01 8.48
C VAL A 118 4.14 8.54 8.84
N HIS A 119 4.74 8.06 9.93
CA HIS A 119 6.09 8.43 10.33
C HIS A 119 7.11 8.09 9.24
N LEU A 120 7.06 6.86 8.69
CA LEU A 120 7.95 6.44 7.61
C LEU A 120 7.80 7.32 6.37
N VAL A 121 6.57 7.63 5.96
CA VAL A 121 6.30 8.50 4.81
C VAL A 121 6.92 9.87 5.02
N ILE A 122 6.74 10.49 6.18
CA ILE A 122 7.29 11.82 6.48
C ILE A 122 8.82 11.78 6.49
N VAL A 123 9.42 10.81 7.17
CA VAL A 123 10.88 10.68 7.27
C VAL A 123 11.51 10.34 5.92
N ALA A 124 10.86 9.50 5.12
CA ALA A 124 11.32 9.15 3.77
C ALA A 124 11.22 10.35 2.81
N ALA A 125 10.18 11.19 2.93
CA ALA A 125 10.01 12.39 2.12
C ALA A 125 10.98 13.51 2.52
N MET A 126 11.36 13.61 3.79
CA MET A 126 12.18 14.69 4.34
C MET A 126 13.28 14.16 5.27
N PRO A 127 14.29 13.45 4.76
CA PRO A 127 15.31 12.82 5.59
C PRO A 127 16.23 13.82 6.30
N GLY A 128 16.68 13.47 7.50
CA GLY A 128 17.64 14.24 8.29
C GLY A 128 17.05 15.50 8.93
N GLU A 129 17.80 16.60 8.87
CA GLU A 129 17.43 17.90 9.47
C GLU A 129 16.19 18.54 8.85
N ARG A 130 15.71 18.01 7.72
CA ARG A 130 14.49 18.46 7.04
C ARG A 130 13.21 17.87 7.67
N THR A 131 13.34 16.93 8.60
CA THR A 131 12.17 16.37 9.30
C THR A 131 11.45 17.48 10.08
N PRO A 132 10.11 17.60 9.91
CA PRO A 132 9.39 18.73 10.47
C PRO A 132 9.40 18.73 12.00
N LYS A 133 9.62 19.90 12.61
CA LYS A 133 9.64 20.09 14.06
C LYS A 133 8.36 19.63 14.76
N TRP A 134 7.21 19.75 14.09
CA TRP A 134 5.92 19.29 14.64
C TRP A 134 5.86 17.77 14.80
N LEU A 135 6.69 16.99 14.09
CA LEU A 135 6.84 15.55 14.27
C LEU A 135 7.94 15.24 15.29
N THR A 136 9.14 15.82 15.12
CA THR A 136 10.32 15.49 15.95
C THR A 136 10.20 15.95 17.40
N GLN A 137 9.43 17.02 17.67
CA GLN A 137 9.12 17.50 19.01
C GLN A 137 7.82 16.92 19.59
N ALA A 138 7.15 16.01 18.88
CA ALA A 138 5.91 15.41 19.35
C ALA A 138 6.17 14.46 20.54
N ALA A 139 5.28 14.47 21.53
CA ALA A 139 5.36 13.53 22.65
C ALA A 139 5.19 12.07 22.17
N LEU A 140 4.35 11.86 21.16
CA LEU A 140 4.09 10.55 20.54
C LEU A 140 5.09 10.16 19.45
N TYR A 141 6.18 10.92 19.27
CA TYR A 141 7.24 10.59 18.31
C TYR A 141 7.79 9.17 18.51
N LYS A 142 8.12 8.79 19.75
CA LYS A 142 8.67 7.46 20.05
C LYS A 142 7.70 6.33 19.72
N VAL A 143 6.40 6.53 19.97
CA VAL A 143 5.35 5.53 19.67
C VAL A 143 5.28 5.29 18.16
N SER A 144 5.25 6.35 17.36
CA SER A 144 5.25 6.24 15.92
C SER A 144 6.55 5.65 15.35
N ALA A 145 7.71 5.97 15.95
CA ALA A 145 8.98 5.36 15.59
C ALA A 145 9.02 3.84 15.87
N VAL A 146 8.37 3.38 16.95
CA VAL A 146 8.20 1.94 17.21
C VAL A 146 7.35 1.29 16.13
N GLY A 147 6.23 1.90 15.75
CA GLY A 147 5.40 1.43 14.64
C GLY A 147 6.17 1.38 13.32
N ALA A 148 6.96 2.42 13.03
CA ALA A 148 7.80 2.49 11.84
C ALA A 148 8.83 1.35 11.82
N ARG A 149 9.47 1.07 12.96
CA ARG A 149 10.43 -0.05 13.09
C ARG A 149 9.74 -1.41 12.90
N ALA A 150 8.55 -1.60 13.45
CA ALA A 150 7.77 -2.83 13.25
C ALA A 150 7.49 -3.07 11.75
N ILE A 151 7.12 -2.00 11.02
CA ILE A 151 6.93 -2.08 9.56
C ILE A 151 8.24 -2.39 8.84
N GLN A 152 9.34 -1.72 9.21
CA GLN A 152 10.66 -1.94 8.60
C GLN A 152 11.21 -3.35 8.78
N ILE A 153 10.75 -4.11 9.78
CA ILE A 153 11.11 -5.53 9.92
C ILE A 153 10.43 -6.37 8.83
N VAL A 154 9.22 -5.99 8.44
CA VAL A 154 8.41 -6.70 7.41
C VAL A 154 8.77 -6.24 6.00
N LEU A 155 9.15 -4.96 5.85
CA LEU A 155 9.40 -4.31 4.56
C LEU A 155 10.46 -5.00 3.66
N PRO A 156 11.58 -5.56 4.16
CA PRO A 156 12.56 -6.27 3.33
C PRO A 156 11.98 -7.47 2.59
N GLY A 157 10.95 -8.12 3.16
CA GLY A 157 10.20 -9.17 2.47
C GLY A 157 9.45 -8.64 1.25
N ILE A 158 8.89 -7.42 1.36
CA ILE A 158 8.19 -6.72 0.29
C ILE A 158 9.19 -6.16 -0.74
N GLY A 159 10.31 -5.59 -0.26
CA GLY A 159 11.37 -5.00 -1.09
C GLY A 159 11.99 -6.00 -2.05
N ARG A 160 12.29 -7.22 -1.62
CA ARG A 160 12.78 -8.28 -2.53
C ARG A 160 11.77 -8.68 -3.60
N GLY A 161 10.48 -8.64 -3.28
CA GLY A 161 9.40 -8.85 -4.25
C GLY A 161 9.27 -7.70 -5.24
N ALA A 162 9.49 -6.47 -4.79
CA ALA A 162 9.50 -5.27 -5.64
C ALA A 162 10.75 -5.18 -6.53
N ASP A 163 11.94 -5.52 -6.01
CA ASP A 163 13.21 -5.52 -6.75
C ASP A 163 13.23 -6.53 -7.90
N ALA A 164 12.50 -7.64 -7.76
CA ALA A 164 12.27 -8.57 -8.87
C ALA A 164 11.46 -7.95 -10.04
N ILE A 165 10.75 -6.85 -9.79
CA ILE A 165 9.91 -6.14 -10.75
C ILE A 165 10.63 -4.88 -11.28
N THR A 166 11.50 -4.25 -10.49
CA THR A 166 12.29 -3.04 -10.82
C THR A 166 13.01 -3.09 -12.19
N PRO A 167 13.74 -4.15 -12.60
CA PRO A 167 14.44 -4.15 -13.90
C PRO A 167 13.48 -4.17 -15.10
N VAL A 168 12.27 -4.71 -14.93
CA VAL A 168 11.22 -4.67 -15.98
C VAL A 168 10.64 -3.26 -16.10
N VAL A 169 10.55 -2.52 -14.99
CA VAL A 169 10.09 -1.13 -14.96
C VAL A 169 11.13 -0.19 -15.58
N ASP A 170 12.39 -0.31 -15.20
CA ASP A 170 13.48 0.56 -15.67
C ASP A 170 13.76 0.38 -17.18
N SER A 171 13.73 -0.87 -17.66
CA SER A 171 13.87 -1.16 -19.09
C SER A 171 12.72 -0.62 -19.92
N SER A 172 11.48 -0.59 -19.39
CA SER A 172 10.32 -0.05 -20.09
C SER A 172 10.33 1.48 -20.17
N VAL A 173 10.79 2.16 -19.12
CA VAL A 173 10.98 3.62 -19.10
C VAL A 173 12.07 4.02 -20.11
N ARG A 174 13.22 3.32 -20.10
CA ARG A 174 14.32 3.57 -21.05
C ARG A 174 13.94 3.29 -22.50
N LYS A 175 13.10 2.29 -22.76
CA LYS A 175 12.64 1.93 -24.12
C LYS A 175 11.57 2.89 -24.65
N GLY A 176 10.74 3.46 -23.76
CA GLY A 176 9.81 4.52 -24.09
C GLY A 176 10.50 5.79 -24.59
N PHE A 177 11.61 6.19 -23.94
CA PHE A 177 12.40 7.36 -24.36
C PHE A 177 13.31 7.11 -25.58
N SER A 178 13.56 5.86 -25.99
CA SER A 178 14.36 5.56 -27.18
C SER A 178 13.53 5.45 -28.47
N ASN A 179 12.22 5.31 -28.35
CA ASN A 179 11.30 5.16 -29.48
C ASN A 179 10.58 6.46 -29.87
N ASP A 180 10.98 7.60 -29.30
CA ASP A 180 10.71 8.89 -29.94
C ASP A 180 11.62 8.99 -31.17
N GLU A 181 11.07 8.45 -32.25
CA GLU A 181 11.52 8.63 -33.61
C GLU A 181 11.91 10.10 -33.79
N ALA A 182 13.19 10.31 -34.11
CA ALA A 182 13.71 11.59 -34.55
C ALA A 182 12.72 12.16 -35.57
N LEU A 183 12.10 13.30 -35.20
CA LEU A 183 11.14 14.01 -36.04
C LEU A 183 11.61 13.94 -37.50
N PRO A 184 10.75 13.47 -38.44
CA PRO A 184 11.18 13.25 -39.80
C PRO A 184 11.77 14.56 -40.33
N ARG A 185 13.03 14.50 -40.79
CA ARG A 185 13.65 15.63 -41.48
C ARG A 185 12.72 15.99 -42.63
N THR A 186 12.07 17.15 -42.55
CA THR A 186 11.42 17.77 -43.69
C THR A 186 12.43 17.85 -44.81
N GLN A 187 12.28 17.01 -45.82
CA GLN A 187 12.99 17.13 -47.08
C GLN A 187 12.63 18.49 -47.65
N SER A 188 13.52 19.45 -47.46
CA SER A 188 13.52 20.67 -48.26
C SER A 188 14.13 20.28 -49.60
N GLU A 189 13.28 19.82 -50.52
CA GLU A 189 13.64 19.81 -51.94
C GLU A 189 13.93 21.25 -52.35
N THR A 190 15.21 21.59 -52.46
CA THR A 190 15.65 22.81 -53.12
C THR A 190 15.45 22.64 -54.61
N ASN A 191 14.24 22.93 -55.10
CA ASN A 191 14.01 23.16 -56.52
C ASN A 191 14.71 24.47 -56.93
N SER A 192 15.95 24.36 -57.41
CA SER A 192 16.61 25.46 -58.12
C SER A 192 16.05 25.54 -59.55
N PRO A 193 15.43 26.65 -59.97
CA PRO A 193 15.06 26.85 -61.36
C PRO A 193 16.32 26.90 -62.21
N ARG A 194 16.36 26.07 -63.23
CA ARG A 194 17.33 26.13 -64.33
C ARG A 194 17.15 27.49 -65.02
N GLU A 195 17.98 28.45 -64.65
CA GLU A 195 18.05 29.76 -65.29
C GLU A 195 18.57 29.56 -66.72
N ALA A 196 17.75 30.01 -67.65
CA ALA A 196 17.95 29.88 -69.08
C ALA A 196 18.73 31.08 -69.62
N ALA A 197 19.68 30.77 -70.52
CA ALA A 197 20.17 31.61 -71.63
C ALA A 197 21.06 32.83 -71.26
N PRO A 198 21.82 33.40 -72.22
CA PRO A 198 21.94 33.08 -73.66
C PRO A 198 23.25 32.41 -74.10
#